data_AF-A0A348UVA6-F1
#
_entry.id   AF-A0A348UVA6-F1
#
_cell.length_a   1.000
_cell.length_b   1.000
_cell.length_c   1.000
_cell.angle_alpha   90.00
_cell.angle_beta   90.00
_cell.angle_gamma   90.00
#
_symmetry.space_group_name_H-M   'P 1'
#
loop_
_entity.id
_entity.type
_entity.pdbx_description
1 polymer ?
#
loop_
_entity_poly.entity_id
_entity_poly.type
_entity_poly.pdbx_seq_one_letter_code
_entity_poly.pdbx_strand_id
1 'polypeptide(L)'
;MRIKAIFFVSMIFSFIFLFCGCGTIPLRTPLPEQFGDTARIKDIPRARFWGDQSPPFLNAVIGQPREKVMEKFPGIFGKEHHYLALSGGGANGAFGAGMMVGWSATGTRPTFTLVTVISTGALMSTFVFLGTAYDQQLKEMYTTYSTKDLVIKRSILDAITGISATDTAPLRAMLAKYINKEVMDEVAAEYKKGRRLYVGTTHLDAKRPVVWDIGIIASSGRPEALDLIHKIILASASIPAAFPPVLIEVEANGKTYDEMHVDGGTISQVFLYPTGLRWKQILTKFEVPGKPKAYVVRNSFLEPDWETVKPKILPIAGISINSLIRTQGIGDMYRIYLDCQRDGIDFNLAYIPEDFVVRPEEEFDPVYMSKLFDLGYNLAKDGYPWEKAPPGFE
;
A
#
# COMPACT_ATOMS: atom_id res chain seq x y z
N MET A 1 -23.18 68.23 -16.03
CA MET A 1 -23.63 66.83 -16.02
C MET A 1 -22.43 65.89 -15.85
N ARG A 2 -21.84 65.77 -14.65
CA ARG A 2 -20.75 64.81 -14.36
C ARG A 2 -20.44 64.68 -12.85
N ILE A 3 -21.48 64.74 -11.99
CA ILE A 3 -21.38 64.51 -10.53
C ILE A 3 -22.15 63.22 -10.12
N LYS A 4 -22.50 62.37 -11.09
CA LYS A 4 -23.18 61.07 -10.84
C LYS A 4 -22.33 59.83 -11.10
N ALA A 5 -21.04 59.98 -11.43
CA ALA A 5 -20.15 58.87 -11.78
C ALA A 5 -19.24 58.39 -10.64
N ILE A 6 -19.19 59.09 -9.51
CA ILE A 6 -18.31 58.73 -8.37
C ILE A 6 -19.03 57.84 -7.33
N PHE A 7 -20.37 57.85 -7.31
CA PHE A 7 -21.16 57.01 -6.40
C PHE A 7 -21.36 55.56 -6.89
N PHE A 8 -21.06 55.24 -8.16
CA PHE A 8 -21.22 53.87 -8.69
C PHE A 8 -19.95 53.02 -8.59
N VAL A 9 -18.77 53.63 -8.44
CA VAL A 9 -17.49 52.92 -8.28
C VAL A 9 -17.24 52.54 -6.82
N SER A 10 -17.82 53.29 -5.88
CA SER A 10 -17.76 52.94 -4.45
C SER A 10 -18.73 51.82 -4.04
N MET A 11 -19.64 51.38 -4.92
CA MET A 11 -20.58 50.27 -4.67
C MET A 11 -20.10 48.92 -5.25
N ILE A 12 -18.96 48.90 -5.95
CA ILE A 12 -18.32 47.68 -6.45
C ILE A 12 -17.14 47.24 -5.56
N PHE A 13 -16.55 48.17 -4.78
CA PHE A 13 -15.50 47.85 -3.82
C PHE A 13 -15.99 47.39 -2.43
N SER A 14 -17.29 47.47 -2.14
CA SER A 14 -17.90 47.01 -0.87
C SER A 14 -18.56 45.63 -0.94
N PHE A 15 -18.41 44.88 -2.04
CA PHE A 15 -18.88 43.48 -2.13
C PHE A 15 -17.75 42.44 -2.02
N ILE A 16 -16.52 42.87 -1.68
CA ILE A 16 -15.38 41.99 -1.38
C ILE A 16 -15.17 41.95 0.14
N PHE A 17 -16.22 41.62 0.88
CA PHE A 17 -16.15 41.10 2.24
C PHE A 17 -17.41 40.28 2.43
N LEU A 18 -17.30 38.95 2.23
CA LEU A 18 -18.16 37.87 2.77
C LEU A 18 -18.06 36.55 1.97
N PHE A 19 -16.89 36.25 1.38
CA PHE A 19 -16.50 34.85 1.16
C PHE A 19 -15.25 34.53 2.00
N CYS A 20 -15.32 34.81 3.31
CA CYS A 20 -14.72 33.87 4.26
C CYS A 20 -15.59 32.62 4.22
N GLY A 21 -15.38 31.78 3.21
CA GLY A 21 -15.78 30.40 3.32
C GLY A 21 -15.00 29.85 4.51
N CYS A 22 -15.68 29.67 5.65
CA CYS A 22 -15.27 28.68 6.63
C CYS A 22 -15.35 27.31 5.94
N GLY A 23 -14.35 27.00 5.10
CA GLY A 23 -14.01 25.62 4.82
C GLY A 23 -13.60 25.05 6.16
N THR A 24 -14.48 24.24 6.75
CA THR A 24 -14.17 23.45 7.92
C THR A 24 -13.10 22.45 7.53
N ILE A 25 -11.83 22.90 7.53
CA ILE A 25 -10.69 21.99 7.60
C ILE A 25 -10.99 21.11 8.81
N PRO A 26 -11.09 19.78 8.66
CA PRO A 26 -11.33 18.91 9.81
C PRO A 26 -10.32 19.27 10.88
N LEU A 27 -10.80 19.63 12.06
CA LEU A 27 -9.99 20.06 13.18
C LEU A 27 -9.10 18.87 13.55
N ARG A 28 -7.87 18.85 13.05
CA ARG A 28 -6.89 17.80 13.36
C ARG A 28 -5.93 18.29 14.42
N THR A 29 -5.44 17.36 15.23
CA THR A 29 -4.38 17.63 16.22
C THR A 29 -3.07 17.06 15.68
N PRO A 30 -2.30 17.81 14.86
CA PRO A 30 -1.13 17.27 14.18
C PRO A 30 -0.07 16.82 15.18
N LEU A 31 0.60 15.72 14.89
CA LEU A 31 1.71 15.21 15.69
C LEU A 31 2.93 16.16 15.59
N PRO A 32 3.41 16.75 16.70
CA PRO A 32 4.65 17.52 16.72
C PRO A 32 5.85 16.67 16.26
N GLU A 33 6.76 17.26 15.48
CA GLU A 33 7.94 16.59 14.92
C GLU A 33 8.75 15.80 15.97
N GLN A 34 8.98 16.41 17.14
CA GLN A 34 9.71 15.79 18.26
C GLN A 34 9.13 14.45 18.76
N PHE A 35 7.85 14.18 18.45
CA PHE A 35 7.17 12.95 18.83
C PHE A 35 7.11 11.92 17.71
N GLY A 36 7.60 12.22 16.50
CA GLY A 36 7.54 11.32 15.34
C GLY A 36 8.08 9.91 15.61
N ASP A 37 9.21 9.81 16.33
CA ASP A 37 9.87 8.53 16.65
C ASP A 37 9.26 7.80 17.85
N THR A 38 8.44 8.49 18.66
CA THR A 38 7.81 7.91 19.88
C THR A 38 6.32 7.69 19.74
N ALA A 39 5.71 8.23 18.68
CA ALA A 39 4.31 8.04 18.35
C ALA A 39 4.00 6.56 18.10
N ARG A 40 2.86 6.14 18.66
CA ARG A 40 2.44 4.75 18.64
C ARG A 40 0.93 4.64 18.58
N ILE A 41 0.44 3.49 18.11
CA ILE A 41 -0.95 3.13 18.33
C ILE A 41 -1.12 2.77 19.81
N LYS A 42 -2.10 3.39 20.46
CA LYS A 42 -2.45 3.12 21.86
C LYS A 42 -2.52 1.61 22.13
N ASP A 43 -1.88 1.15 23.21
CA ASP A 43 -1.80 -0.26 23.60
C ASP A 43 -1.17 -1.25 22.58
N ILE A 44 -0.76 -0.79 21.39
CA ILE A 44 -0.11 -1.58 20.34
C ILE A 44 1.17 -0.87 19.89
N PRO A 45 2.19 -0.76 20.76
CA PRO A 45 3.37 0.07 20.50
C PRO A 45 4.20 -0.34 19.28
N ARG A 46 4.02 -1.58 18.78
CA ARG A 46 4.72 -2.10 17.58
C ARG A 46 3.82 -2.19 16.34
N ALA A 47 2.62 -1.59 16.37
CA ALA A 47 1.72 -1.56 15.22
C ALA A 47 2.35 -0.88 14.00
N ARG A 48 3.24 0.09 14.21
CA ARG A 48 3.94 0.81 13.15
C ARG A 48 5.42 1.02 13.43
N PHE A 49 6.18 1.23 12.38
CA PHE A 49 7.57 1.69 12.41
C PHE A 49 7.92 2.44 11.12
N TRP A 50 9.03 3.17 11.12
CA TRP A 50 9.52 3.85 9.92
C TRP A 50 10.06 2.85 8.90
N GLY A 51 9.59 2.96 7.65
CA GLY A 51 9.99 2.07 6.55
C GLY A 51 11.39 2.33 6.00
N ASP A 52 11.99 3.47 6.34
CA ASP A 52 13.34 3.89 5.94
C ASP A 52 14.40 3.60 7.02
N GLN A 53 14.02 2.91 8.10
CA GLN A 53 14.91 2.55 9.21
C GLN A 53 14.78 1.07 9.58
N SER A 54 15.79 0.53 10.27
CA SER A 54 15.67 -0.80 10.87
C SER A 54 14.60 -0.79 11.97
N PRO A 55 13.71 -1.80 12.06
CA PRO A 55 12.65 -1.80 13.06
C PRO A 55 13.25 -1.82 14.48
N PRO A 56 12.82 -0.93 15.39
CA PRO A 56 13.43 -0.81 16.73
C PRO A 56 13.40 -2.11 17.55
N PHE A 57 12.38 -2.95 17.32
CA PHE A 57 12.20 -4.21 18.04
C PHE A 57 13.08 -5.36 17.54
N LEU A 58 13.77 -5.20 16.41
CA LEU A 58 14.42 -6.31 15.74
C LEU A 58 15.65 -6.84 16.49
N ASN A 59 16.48 -5.94 17.03
CA ASN A 59 17.64 -6.34 17.85
C ASN A 59 17.20 -7.15 19.08
N ALA A 60 16.04 -6.82 19.65
CA ALA A 60 15.46 -7.58 20.76
C ALA A 60 14.97 -8.98 20.32
N VAL A 61 14.56 -9.17 19.05
CA VAL A 61 14.24 -10.50 18.51
C VAL A 61 15.52 -11.30 18.27
N ILE A 62 16.52 -10.71 17.63
CA ILE A 62 17.79 -11.39 17.31
C ILE A 62 18.53 -11.80 18.61
N GLY A 63 18.49 -10.96 19.64
CA GLY A 63 19.14 -11.21 20.93
C GLY A 63 18.43 -12.21 21.85
N GLN A 64 17.20 -12.65 21.53
CA GLN A 64 16.48 -13.62 22.36
C GLN A 64 17.12 -15.02 22.27
N PRO A 65 17.09 -15.85 23.34
CA PRO A 65 17.50 -17.26 23.27
C PRO A 65 16.75 -18.02 22.17
N ARG A 66 17.42 -19.03 21.60
CA ARG A 66 16.88 -19.86 20.51
C ARG A 66 15.50 -20.42 20.83
N GLU A 67 15.33 -20.95 22.04
CA GLU A 67 14.09 -21.59 22.52
C GLU A 67 12.93 -20.60 22.52
N LYS A 68 13.18 -19.35 22.93
CA LYS A 68 12.16 -18.28 22.93
C LYS A 68 11.77 -17.85 21.53
N VAL A 69 12.72 -17.86 20.57
CA VAL A 69 12.40 -17.57 19.17
C VAL A 69 11.59 -18.72 18.58
N MET A 70 11.98 -19.96 18.83
CA MET A 70 11.22 -21.14 18.37
C MET A 70 9.78 -21.13 18.92
N GLU A 71 9.59 -20.82 20.20
CA GLU A 71 8.27 -20.73 20.85
C GLU A 71 7.41 -19.60 20.25
N LYS A 72 8.00 -18.43 19.99
CA LYS A 72 7.26 -17.25 19.47
C LYS A 72 6.96 -17.31 17.97
N PHE A 73 7.70 -18.13 17.22
CA PHE A 73 7.61 -18.18 15.77
C PHE A 73 7.52 -19.64 15.25
N PRO A 74 6.57 -20.44 15.78
CA PRO A 74 6.57 -21.89 15.60
C PRO A 74 6.31 -22.36 14.16
N GLY A 75 5.65 -21.52 13.35
CA GLY A 75 5.33 -21.82 11.96
C GLY A 75 6.44 -21.45 10.96
N ILE A 76 7.51 -20.78 11.40
CA ILE A 76 8.57 -20.29 10.50
C ILE A 76 9.98 -20.68 10.97
N PHE A 77 10.17 -20.97 12.25
CA PHE A 77 11.46 -21.44 12.77
C PHE A 77 11.82 -22.82 12.19
N GLY A 78 13.03 -22.96 11.63
CA GLY A 78 13.49 -24.21 11.01
C GLY A 78 12.73 -24.58 9.74
N LYS A 79 12.05 -23.61 9.10
CA LYS A 79 11.23 -23.82 7.89
C LYS A 79 11.75 -22.95 6.75
N GLU A 80 11.54 -23.42 5.51
CA GLU A 80 11.85 -22.62 4.33
C GLU A 80 11.11 -21.28 4.38
N HIS A 81 11.79 -20.22 3.96
CA HIS A 81 11.22 -18.88 3.92
C HIS A 81 10.93 -18.44 2.49
N HIS A 82 9.67 -18.04 2.28
CA HIS A 82 9.21 -17.40 1.06
C HIS A 82 8.69 -16.01 1.40
N TYR A 83 9.20 -15.01 0.69
CA TYR A 83 8.84 -13.62 0.87
C TYR A 83 8.12 -13.11 -0.36
N LEU A 84 7.09 -12.29 -0.16
CA LEU A 84 6.34 -11.67 -1.26
C LEU A 84 6.27 -10.16 -1.05
N ALA A 85 6.64 -9.42 -2.08
CA ALA A 85 6.43 -7.99 -2.16
C ALA A 85 5.48 -7.67 -3.32
N LEU A 86 4.33 -7.06 -3.03
CA LEU A 86 3.32 -6.65 -4.01
C LEU A 86 3.34 -5.13 -4.16
N SER A 87 3.59 -4.67 -5.39
CA SER A 87 3.66 -3.24 -5.65
C SER A 87 2.29 -2.57 -5.72
N GLY A 88 2.32 -1.24 -5.67
CA GLY A 88 1.22 -0.41 -6.17
C GLY A 88 1.01 -0.54 -7.67
N GLY A 89 -0.06 0.09 -8.18
CA GLY A 89 -0.43 0.01 -9.60
C GLY A 89 -1.90 0.32 -9.95
N GLY A 90 -2.74 0.67 -8.97
CA GLY A 90 -4.17 0.92 -9.21
C GLY A 90 -4.87 -0.30 -9.82
N ALA A 91 -5.60 -0.10 -10.93
CA ALA A 91 -6.28 -1.16 -11.68
C ALA A 91 -5.32 -2.24 -12.21
N ASN A 92 -4.04 -1.92 -12.43
CA ASN A 92 -3.04 -2.90 -12.85
C ASN A 92 -2.77 -3.98 -11.81
N GLY A 93 -3.24 -3.80 -10.57
CA GLY A 93 -3.25 -4.86 -9.55
C GLY A 93 -3.98 -6.12 -9.98
N ALA A 94 -4.86 -6.04 -11.00
CA ALA A 94 -5.52 -7.22 -11.57
C ALA A 94 -4.51 -8.24 -12.11
N PHE A 95 -3.35 -7.80 -12.63
CA PHE A 95 -2.26 -8.69 -13.02
C PHE A 95 -1.74 -9.53 -11.85
N GLY A 96 -1.36 -8.87 -10.74
CA GLY A 96 -0.86 -9.55 -9.55
C GLY A 96 -1.91 -10.46 -8.92
N ALA A 97 -3.18 -10.02 -8.89
CA ALA A 97 -4.30 -10.86 -8.45
C ALA A 97 -4.42 -12.13 -9.32
N GLY A 98 -4.43 -11.97 -10.64
CA GLY A 98 -4.44 -13.06 -11.60
C GLY A 98 -3.29 -14.03 -11.39
N MET A 99 -2.07 -13.51 -11.29
CA MET A 99 -0.86 -14.29 -11.00
C MET A 99 -1.00 -15.12 -9.73
N MET A 100 -1.48 -14.52 -8.63
CA MET A 100 -1.64 -15.23 -7.37
C MET A 100 -2.63 -16.39 -7.50
N VAL A 101 -3.76 -16.18 -8.19
CA VAL A 101 -4.77 -17.22 -8.41
C VAL A 101 -4.30 -18.29 -9.40
N GLY A 102 -3.59 -17.91 -10.46
CA GLY A 102 -2.98 -18.84 -11.42
C GLY A 102 -1.92 -19.72 -10.77
N TRP A 103 -1.08 -19.14 -9.92
CA TRP A 103 -0.07 -19.88 -9.17
C TRP A 103 -0.72 -20.88 -8.20
N SER A 104 -1.80 -20.49 -7.51
CA SER A 104 -2.59 -21.44 -6.71
C SER A 104 -3.13 -22.61 -7.50
N ALA A 105 -3.57 -22.38 -8.75
CA ALA A 105 -4.11 -23.42 -9.61
C ALA A 105 -3.08 -24.50 -9.97
N THR A 106 -1.78 -24.19 -9.87
CA THR A 106 -0.71 -25.19 -10.03
C THR A 106 -0.53 -26.08 -8.79
N GLY A 107 -1.08 -25.69 -7.63
CA GLY A 107 -0.83 -26.33 -6.34
C GLY A 107 0.56 -26.03 -5.75
N THR A 108 1.36 -25.17 -6.38
CA THR A 108 2.76 -24.90 -5.97
C THR A 108 2.98 -23.53 -5.33
N ARG A 109 1.94 -22.71 -5.17
CA ARG A 109 2.05 -21.40 -4.49
C ARG A 109 2.48 -21.61 -3.03
N PRO A 110 3.66 -21.11 -2.62
CA PRO A 110 4.15 -21.32 -1.26
C PRO A 110 3.33 -20.51 -0.25
N THR A 111 3.36 -20.95 1.01
CA THR A 111 2.93 -20.11 2.12
C THR A 111 4.00 -19.07 2.40
N PHE A 112 3.66 -17.78 2.25
CA PHE A 112 4.62 -16.70 2.46
C PHE A 112 4.85 -16.42 3.94
N THR A 113 6.12 -16.42 4.36
CA THR A 113 6.59 -16.04 5.70
C THR A 113 6.40 -14.55 5.97
N LEU A 114 6.65 -13.72 4.95
CA LEU A 114 6.50 -12.27 4.98
C LEU A 114 5.80 -11.82 3.70
N VAL A 115 4.74 -11.04 3.84
CA VAL A 115 4.05 -10.37 2.74
C VAL A 115 4.13 -8.86 3.01
N THR A 116 4.67 -8.11 2.06
CA THR A 116 4.75 -6.64 2.08
C THR A 116 3.96 -6.08 0.91
N VAL A 117 3.17 -5.04 1.17
CA VAL A 117 2.22 -4.53 0.18
C VAL A 117 2.10 -3.01 0.21
N ILE A 118 1.82 -2.43 -0.95
CA ILE A 118 1.53 -1.00 -1.12
C ILE A 118 0.34 -0.84 -2.07
N SER A 119 -0.54 0.13 -1.78
CA SER A 119 -1.60 0.57 -2.69
C SER A 119 -2.52 -0.58 -3.10
N THR A 120 -2.69 -0.85 -4.40
CA THR A 120 -3.47 -1.98 -4.87
C THR A 120 -3.04 -3.31 -4.21
N GLY A 121 -1.74 -3.48 -3.92
CA GLY A 121 -1.25 -4.62 -3.15
C GLY A 121 -1.89 -4.72 -1.75
N ALA A 122 -2.17 -3.58 -1.09
CA ALA A 122 -2.83 -3.54 0.20
C ALA A 122 -4.29 -4.01 0.14
N LEU A 123 -4.98 -3.77 -0.97
CA LEU A 123 -6.36 -4.23 -1.18
C LEU A 123 -6.44 -5.76 -1.29
N MET A 124 -5.46 -6.41 -1.94
CA MET A 124 -5.37 -7.87 -2.04
C MET A 124 -4.66 -8.54 -0.85
N SER A 125 -4.17 -7.76 0.11
CA SER A 125 -3.12 -8.18 1.04
C SER A 125 -3.50 -9.32 1.98
N THR A 126 -4.69 -9.23 2.58
CA THR A 126 -5.19 -10.26 3.50
C THR A 126 -5.44 -11.56 2.77
N PHE A 127 -5.96 -11.51 1.54
CA PHE A 127 -6.24 -12.69 0.74
C PHE A 127 -4.97 -13.41 0.30
N VAL A 128 -3.99 -12.68 -0.21
CA VAL A 128 -2.70 -13.27 -0.59
C VAL A 128 -1.95 -13.80 0.62
N PHE A 129 -2.05 -13.13 1.77
CA PHE A 129 -1.46 -13.59 3.02
C PHE A 129 -2.15 -14.86 3.55
N LEU A 130 -3.48 -14.94 3.54
CA LEU A 130 -4.20 -16.11 4.03
C LEU A 130 -4.13 -17.30 3.09
N GLY A 131 -3.96 -17.06 1.78
CA GLY A 131 -3.69 -18.09 0.81
C GLY A 131 -4.92 -18.50 0.00
N THR A 132 -4.94 -19.75 -0.48
CA THR A 132 -5.76 -20.17 -1.64
C THR A 132 -7.26 -20.16 -1.36
N ALA A 133 -7.66 -20.24 -0.08
CA ALA A 133 -9.04 -20.14 0.34
C ALA A 133 -9.73 -18.82 -0.05
N TYR A 134 -8.94 -17.77 -0.35
CA TYR A 134 -9.43 -16.44 -0.70
C TYR A 134 -9.26 -16.07 -2.18
N ASP A 135 -8.84 -17.02 -3.02
CA ASP A 135 -8.60 -16.75 -4.45
C ASP A 135 -9.87 -16.33 -5.20
N GLN A 136 -11.06 -16.80 -4.77
CA GLN A 136 -12.33 -16.37 -5.35
C GLN A 136 -12.65 -14.91 -5.03
N GLN A 137 -12.45 -14.50 -3.78
CA GLN A 137 -12.65 -13.11 -3.33
C GLN A 137 -11.63 -12.18 -4.00
N LEU A 138 -10.39 -12.65 -4.16
CA LEU A 138 -9.36 -11.93 -4.89
C LEU A 138 -9.74 -11.74 -6.37
N LYS A 139 -10.29 -12.77 -7.02
CA LYS A 139 -10.83 -12.65 -8.39
C LYS A 139 -11.98 -11.66 -8.46
N GLU A 140 -13.00 -11.83 -7.61
CA GLU A 140 -14.20 -10.97 -7.60
C GLU A 140 -13.81 -9.49 -7.46
N MET A 141 -12.98 -9.16 -6.47
CA MET A 141 -12.53 -7.79 -6.20
C MET A 141 -11.90 -7.11 -7.43
N TYR A 142 -11.17 -7.86 -8.26
CA TYR A 142 -10.45 -7.31 -9.41
C TYR A 142 -11.17 -7.48 -10.75
N THR A 143 -12.30 -8.19 -10.82
CA THR A 143 -13.00 -8.41 -12.09
C THR A 143 -14.44 -7.89 -12.11
N THR A 144 -15.03 -7.50 -10.97
CA THR A 144 -16.46 -7.13 -10.92
C THR A 144 -16.74 -5.66 -10.63
N TYR A 145 -15.78 -4.91 -10.10
CA TYR A 145 -15.99 -3.52 -9.68
C TYR A 145 -15.50 -2.53 -10.74
N SER A 146 -16.34 -1.53 -11.03
CA SER A 146 -16.02 -0.41 -11.93
C SER A 146 -15.72 0.88 -11.15
N THR A 147 -15.26 1.95 -11.82
CA THR A 147 -14.91 3.22 -11.16
C THR A 147 -16.05 3.78 -10.33
N LYS A 148 -17.29 3.72 -10.85
CA LYS A 148 -18.49 4.23 -10.16
C LYS A 148 -18.84 3.46 -8.89
N ASP A 149 -18.39 2.20 -8.77
CA ASP A 149 -18.65 1.36 -7.61
C ASP A 149 -17.65 1.64 -6.48
N LEU A 150 -16.48 2.19 -6.82
CA LEU A 150 -15.37 2.44 -5.89
C LEU A 150 -15.22 3.91 -5.52
N VAL A 151 -15.65 4.84 -6.39
CA VAL A 151 -15.40 6.28 -6.24
C VAL A 151 -16.66 7.11 -6.52
N ILE A 152 -17.01 8.00 -5.60
CA ILE A 152 -18.02 9.03 -5.86
C ILE A 152 -17.31 10.31 -6.31
N LYS A 153 -17.54 10.74 -7.54
CA LYS A 153 -17.07 12.05 -8.05
C LYS A 153 -17.87 13.16 -7.36
N ARG A 154 -17.23 13.98 -6.53
CA ARG A 154 -17.83 15.23 -6.01
C ARG A 154 -17.50 16.40 -6.95
N SER A 155 -18.32 17.45 -6.92
CA SER A 155 -18.18 18.58 -7.84
C SER A 155 -16.85 19.31 -7.62
N ILE A 156 -16.26 19.84 -8.69
CA ILE A 156 -14.99 20.60 -8.69
C ILE A 156 -15.02 21.79 -7.72
N LEU A 157 -16.22 22.32 -7.43
CA LEU A 157 -16.43 23.39 -6.44
C LEU A 157 -16.08 22.97 -5.00
N ASP A 158 -16.21 21.68 -4.64
CA ASP A 158 -15.84 21.17 -3.30
C ASP A 158 -14.33 21.00 -3.14
N ALA A 159 -13.60 20.79 -4.25
CA ALA A 159 -12.14 20.69 -4.24
C ALA A 159 -11.46 22.05 -3.90
N ILE A 160 -12.14 23.17 -4.17
CA ILE A 160 -11.66 24.53 -3.90
C ILE A 160 -11.85 24.90 -2.41
N THR A 161 -12.77 24.25 -1.69
CA THR A 161 -13.03 24.51 -0.26
C THR A 161 -12.15 23.69 0.70
N GLY A 162 -11.15 22.97 0.18
CA GLY A 162 -10.11 22.32 0.99
C GLY A 162 -10.42 20.88 1.43
N ILE A 163 -11.40 20.22 0.82
CA ILE A 163 -11.69 18.79 1.01
C ILE A 163 -11.70 18.12 -0.37
N SER A 164 -11.02 16.97 -0.49
CA SER A 164 -10.80 16.21 -1.74
C SER A 164 -12.00 16.14 -2.69
N ALA A 165 -11.73 16.05 -4.00
CA ALA A 165 -12.71 15.95 -5.08
C ALA A 165 -13.49 14.61 -5.14
N THR A 166 -13.26 13.69 -4.19
CA THR A 166 -13.77 12.31 -4.21
C THR A 166 -14.12 11.81 -2.80
N ASP A 167 -15.21 11.05 -2.69
CA ASP A 167 -15.59 10.35 -1.45
C ASP A 167 -15.14 8.88 -1.50
N THR A 168 -14.48 8.42 -0.43
CA THR A 168 -13.97 7.05 -0.28
C THR A 168 -14.95 6.12 0.44
N ALA A 169 -16.16 6.59 0.76
CA ALA A 169 -17.20 5.76 1.38
C ALA A 169 -17.49 4.42 0.65
N PRO A 170 -17.57 4.34 -0.69
CA PRO A 170 -17.79 3.06 -1.37
C PRO A 170 -16.61 2.10 -1.20
N LEU A 171 -15.38 2.61 -1.32
CA LEU A 171 -14.17 1.81 -1.11
C LEU A 171 -14.10 1.28 0.33
N ARG A 172 -14.47 2.08 1.34
CA ARG A 172 -14.60 1.63 2.73
C ARG A 172 -15.65 0.53 2.90
N ALA A 173 -16.81 0.68 2.26
CA ALA A 173 -17.87 -0.33 2.31
C ALA A 173 -17.43 -1.65 1.66
N MET A 174 -16.70 -1.57 0.55
CA MET A 174 -16.08 -2.73 -0.10
C MET A 174 -15.08 -3.41 0.84
N LEU A 175 -14.16 -2.65 1.45
CA LEU A 175 -13.22 -3.18 2.45
C LEU A 175 -13.94 -3.85 3.62
N ALA A 176 -15.03 -3.27 4.13
CA ALA A 176 -15.83 -3.86 5.20
C ALA A 176 -16.53 -5.17 4.80
N LYS A 177 -16.94 -5.31 3.52
CA LYS A 177 -17.52 -6.56 2.98
C LYS A 177 -16.47 -7.68 2.95
N TYR A 178 -15.26 -7.38 2.48
CA TYR A 178 -14.24 -8.37 2.14
C TYR A 178 -13.23 -8.65 3.25
N ILE A 179 -12.90 -7.64 4.05
CA ILE A 179 -11.99 -7.71 5.18
C ILE A 179 -12.84 -7.57 6.43
N ASN A 180 -13.57 -8.61 6.78
CA ASN A 180 -14.44 -8.65 7.95
C ASN A 180 -13.70 -9.18 9.18
N LYS A 181 -14.44 -9.39 10.28
CA LYS A 181 -13.87 -9.88 11.53
C LYS A 181 -13.26 -11.28 11.37
N GLU A 182 -13.90 -12.14 10.60
CA GLU A 182 -13.44 -13.50 10.35
C GLU A 182 -12.07 -13.49 9.66
N VAL A 183 -11.92 -12.69 8.60
CA VAL A 183 -10.63 -12.48 7.91
C VAL A 183 -9.57 -11.91 8.86
N MET A 184 -9.93 -10.94 9.70
CA MET A 184 -9.00 -10.38 10.69
C MET A 184 -8.54 -11.44 11.71
N ASP A 185 -9.46 -12.28 12.19
CA ASP A 185 -9.14 -13.35 13.15
C ASP A 185 -8.20 -14.41 12.53
N GLU A 186 -8.39 -14.74 11.25
CA GLU A 186 -7.48 -15.62 10.50
C GLU A 186 -6.09 -14.99 10.34
N VAL A 187 -6.00 -13.69 10.02
CA VAL A 187 -4.72 -12.97 9.97
C VAL A 187 -4.02 -13.00 11.33
N ALA A 188 -4.76 -12.82 12.42
CA ALA A 188 -4.22 -12.93 13.77
C ALA A 188 -3.71 -14.35 14.08
N ALA A 189 -4.39 -15.40 13.59
CA ALA A 189 -3.95 -16.78 13.74
C ALA A 189 -2.62 -17.04 13.00
N GLU A 190 -2.48 -16.56 11.77
CA GLU A 190 -1.23 -16.67 11.00
C GLU A 190 -0.09 -15.84 11.60
N TYR A 191 -0.39 -14.67 12.16
CA TYR A 191 0.59 -13.86 12.89
C TYR A 191 1.17 -14.59 14.10
N LYS A 192 0.33 -15.30 14.86
CA LYS A 192 0.74 -16.15 16.00
C LYS A 192 1.66 -17.30 15.60
N LYS A 193 1.56 -17.78 14.35
CA LYS A 193 2.50 -18.77 13.80
C LYS A 193 3.87 -18.15 13.45
N GLY A 194 3.98 -16.82 13.43
CA GLY A 194 5.22 -16.11 13.14
C GLY A 194 5.27 -15.44 11.77
N ARG A 195 4.24 -15.62 10.93
CA ARG A 195 4.15 -14.96 9.62
C ARG A 195 3.86 -13.46 9.78
N ARG A 196 4.25 -12.64 8.82
CA ARG A 196 4.09 -11.17 8.89
C ARG A 196 3.41 -10.62 7.65
N LEU A 197 2.44 -9.73 7.87
CA LEU A 197 1.79 -8.95 6.83
C LEU A 197 2.02 -7.47 7.10
N TYR A 198 2.72 -6.81 6.19
CA TYR A 198 3.15 -5.42 6.31
C TYR A 198 2.57 -4.55 5.20
N VAL A 199 1.84 -3.51 5.60
CA VAL A 199 1.26 -2.52 4.67
C VAL A 199 2.08 -1.22 4.75
N GLY A 200 2.49 -0.71 3.59
CA GLY A 200 3.21 0.57 3.48
C GLY A 200 2.27 1.75 3.22
N THR A 201 2.52 2.87 3.89
CA THR A 201 1.85 4.16 3.65
C THR A 201 2.88 5.28 3.69
N THR A 202 2.49 6.48 3.26
CA THR A 202 3.32 7.68 3.43
C THR A 202 2.72 8.59 4.48
N HIS A 203 3.48 8.91 5.53
CA HIS A 203 3.12 9.96 6.48
C HIS A 203 3.46 11.32 5.87
N LEU A 204 2.44 12.08 5.49
CA LEU A 204 2.60 13.32 4.72
C LEU A 204 3.33 14.43 5.49
N ASP A 205 3.05 14.60 6.78
CA ASP A 205 3.70 15.64 7.58
C ASP A 205 5.20 15.38 7.73
N ALA A 206 5.58 14.11 7.96
CA ALA A 206 6.99 13.71 8.07
C ALA A 206 7.66 13.47 6.72
N LYS A 207 6.90 13.31 5.63
CA LYS A 207 7.38 12.91 4.28
C LYS A 207 8.18 11.61 4.32
N ARG A 208 7.74 10.66 5.15
CA ARG A 208 8.44 9.40 5.42
C ARG A 208 7.55 8.18 5.26
N PRO A 209 8.12 7.04 4.84
CA PRO A 209 7.35 5.81 4.71
C PRO A 209 7.06 5.24 6.11
N VAL A 210 5.83 4.79 6.31
CA VAL A 210 5.40 4.10 7.54
C VAL A 210 4.94 2.70 7.17
N VAL A 211 5.49 1.70 7.86
CA VAL A 211 5.11 0.30 7.73
C VAL A 211 4.23 -0.09 8.90
N TRP A 212 3.09 -0.72 8.59
CA TRP A 212 2.10 -1.19 9.55
C TRP A 212 2.11 -2.71 9.64
N ASP A 213 2.20 -3.27 10.85
CA ASP A 213 2.06 -4.70 11.09
C ASP A 213 0.57 -5.04 11.27
N ILE A 214 -0.05 -5.58 10.22
CA ILE A 214 -1.49 -5.92 10.25
C ILE A 214 -1.74 -7.09 11.20
N GLY A 215 -0.79 -8.02 11.31
CA GLY A 215 -0.91 -9.19 12.17
C GLY A 215 -0.92 -8.83 13.66
N ILE A 216 -0.07 -7.89 14.09
CA ILE A 216 -0.08 -7.43 15.49
C ILE A 216 -1.34 -6.62 15.81
N ILE A 217 -1.84 -5.81 14.86
CA ILE A 217 -3.09 -5.05 15.03
C ILE A 217 -4.27 -6.02 15.16
N ALA A 218 -4.38 -6.99 14.26
CA ALA A 218 -5.40 -8.04 14.29
C ALA A 218 -5.36 -8.86 15.59
N SER A 219 -4.17 -9.09 16.14
CA SER A 219 -3.96 -9.86 17.37
C SER A 219 -4.12 -9.05 18.67
N SER A 220 -4.44 -7.76 18.59
CA SER A 220 -4.41 -6.85 19.74
C SER A 220 -5.58 -7.02 20.72
N GLY A 221 -6.71 -7.55 20.25
CA GLY A 221 -7.95 -7.62 21.03
C GLY A 221 -8.69 -6.30 21.19
N ARG A 222 -8.23 -5.21 20.55
CA ARG A 222 -8.91 -3.91 20.56
C ARG A 222 -10.21 -3.96 19.73
N PRO A 223 -11.36 -3.48 20.25
CA PRO A 223 -12.61 -3.36 19.49
C PRO A 223 -12.48 -2.64 18.12
N GLU A 224 -11.57 -1.68 18.04
CA GLU A 224 -11.30 -0.81 16.90
C GLU A 224 -10.19 -1.35 15.97
N ALA A 225 -9.64 -2.53 16.24
CA ALA A 225 -8.56 -3.10 15.43
C ALA A 225 -8.97 -3.27 13.95
N LEU A 226 -10.20 -3.69 13.70
CA LEU A 226 -10.72 -3.87 12.34
C LEU A 226 -10.83 -2.53 11.59
N ASP A 227 -11.38 -1.51 12.24
CA ASP A 227 -11.47 -0.14 11.69
C ASP A 227 -10.08 0.44 11.40
N LEU A 228 -9.11 0.20 12.29
CA LEU A 228 -7.73 0.62 12.06
C LEU A 228 -7.11 -0.10 10.83
N ILE A 229 -7.34 -1.40 10.67
CA ILE A 229 -6.88 -2.14 9.48
C ILE A 229 -7.51 -1.57 8.20
N HIS A 230 -8.82 -1.28 8.20
CA HIS A 230 -9.48 -0.63 7.06
C HIS A 230 -8.90 0.75 6.76
N LYS A 231 -8.65 1.56 7.79
CA LYS A 231 -8.01 2.88 7.63
C LYS A 231 -6.61 2.77 7.04
N ILE A 232 -5.81 1.81 7.48
CA ILE A 232 -4.44 1.60 6.97
C ILE A 232 -4.46 1.16 5.50
N ILE A 233 -5.30 0.18 5.16
CA ILE A 233 -5.43 -0.31 3.77
C ILE A 233 -5.95 0.80 2.87
N LEU A 234 -6.96 1.54 3.32
CA LEU A 234 -7.48 2.71 2.60
C LEU A 234 -6.39 3.77 2.41
N ALA A 235 -5.65 4.10 3.47
CA ALA A 235 -4.55 5.07 3.41
C ALA A 235 -3.50 4.64 2.37
N SER A 236 -3.14 3.36 2.37
CA SER A 236 -2.17 2.79 1.43
C SER A 236 -2.64 2.91 -0.02
N ALA A 237 -3.95 2.94 -0.29
CA ALA A 237 -4.55 3.09 -1.62
C ALA A 237 -5.03 4.52 -1.96
N SER A 238 -4.86 5.50 -1.05
CA SER A 238 -5.28 6.89 -1.26
C SER A 238 -4.22 7.69 -2.03
N ILE A 239 -4.21 7.56 -3.37
CA ILE A 239 -3.30 8.31 -4.25
C ILE A 239 -3.58 9.82 -4.11
N PRO A 240 -2.55 10.66 -3.83
CA PRO A 240 -2.72 12.11 -3.78
C PRO A 240 -3.35 12.68 -5.06
N ALA A 241 -4.13 13.75 -4.90
CA ALA A 241 -4.94 14.39 -5.95
C ALA A 241 -6.13 13.55 -6.49
N ALA A 242 -6.12 12.23 -6.31
CA ALA A 242 -7.24 11.35 -6.65
C ALA A 242 -8.15 11.05 -5.44
N PHE A 243 -7.57 10.90 -4.24
CA PHE A 243 -8.27 10.54 -3.02
C PHE A 243 -7.89 11.44 -1.83
N PRO A 244 -8.79 11.64 -0.86
CA PRO A 244 -8.46 12.32 0.38
C PRO A 244 -7.42 11.50 1.19
N PRO A 245 -6.52 12.19 1.94
CA PRO A 245 -5.69 11.52 2.92
C PRO A 245 -6.54 10.91 4.03
N VAL A 246 -6.00 9.89 4.70
CA VAL A 246 -6.62 9.26 5.86
C VAL A 246 -5.90 9.73 7.12
N LEU A 247 -6.67 10.19 8.10
CA LEU A 247 -6.14 10.50 9.43
C LEU A 247 -6.12 9.23 10.28
N ILE A 248 -4.96 8.91 10.86
CA ILE A 248 -4.79 7.79 11.76
C ILE A 248 -4.38 8.34 13.13
N GLU A 249 -5.15 7.95 14.14
CA GLU A 249 -4.94 8.39 15.52
C GLU A 249 -3.72 7.69 16.13
N VAL A 250 -2.82 8.47 16.74
CA VAL A 250 -1.65 7.99 17.48
C VAL A 250 -1.55 8.64 18.85
N GLU A 251 -0.85 7.98 19.77
CA GLU A 251 -0.53 8.51 21.10
C GLU A 251 0.96 8.86 21.18
N ALA A 252 1.28 10.04 21.71
CA ALA A 252 2.62 10.38 22.16
C ALA A 252 2.53 11.23 23.43
N ASN A 253 3.43 11.00 24.39
CA ASN A 253 3.49 11.75 25.63
C ASN A 253 2.13 11.88 26.36
N GLY A 254 1.34 10.80 26.38
CA GLY A 254 0.02 10.75 27.03
C GLY A 254 -1.07 11.58 26.35
N LYS A 255 -0.84 12.07 25.13
CA LYS A 255 -1.81 12.82 24.32
C LYS A 255 -2.06 12.13 23.00
N THR A 256 -3.25 12.34 22.48
CA THR A 256 -3.71 11.86 21.17
C THR A 256 -3.41 12.88 20.07
N TYR A 257 -2.95 12.39 18.93
CA TYR A 257 -2.62 13.17 17.73
C TYR A 257 -3.13 12.45 16.47
N ASP A 258 -3.20 13.19 15.37
CA ASP A 258 -3.57 12.68 14.05
C ASP A 258 -2.36 12.68 13.12
N GLU A 259 -1.92 11.50 12.69
CA GLU A 259 -0.99 11.34 11.57
C GLU A 259 -1.78 11.35 10.25
N MET A 260 -1.28 12.09 9.25
CA MET A 260 -1.92 12.17 7.93
C MET A 260 -1.25 11.22 6.94
N HIS A 261 -1.99 10.22 6.46
CA HIS A 261 -1.47 9.19 5.57
C HIS A 261 -2.08 9.21 4.16
N VAL A 262 -1.24 8.91 3.18
CA VAL A 262 -1.61 8.68 1.78
C VAL A 262 -0.91 7.43 1.25
N ASP A 263 -1.17 7.14 -0.03
CA ASP A 263 -0.60 6.01 -0.74
C ASP A 263 0.92 5.92 -0.55
N GLY A 264 1.39 4.74 -0.11
CA GLY A 264 2.80 4.48 0.14
C GLY A 264 3.65 4.62 -1.12
N GLY A 265 3.02 4.44 -2.27
CA GLY A 265 3.56 4.59 -3.61
C GLY A 265 4.22 5.93 -3.89
N THR A 266 3.83 6.97 -3.15
CA THR A 266 4.43 8.31 -3.20
C THR A 266 5.88 8.34 -2.73
N ILE A 267 6.32 7.36 -1.94
CA ILE A 267 7.71 7.22 -1.45
C ILE A 267 8.33 5.90 -1.91
N SER A 268 7.57 4.82 -1.96
CA SER A 268 8.03 3.51 -2.41
C SER A 268 6.89 2.78 -3.08
N GLN A 269 7.10 2.22 -4.26
CA GLN A 269 6.12 1.38 -4.97
C GLN A 269 6.16 -0.06 -4.51
N VAL A 270 7.31 -0.55 -4.04
CA VAL A 270 7.48 -1.91 -3.51
C VAL A 270 8.60 -1.95 -2.47
N PHE A 271 8.39 -2.68 -1.38
CA PHE A 271 9.42 -2.88 -0.35
C PHE A 271 9.40 -4.31 0.15
N LEU A 272 10.50 -4.76 0.77
CA LEU A 272 10.56 -6.09 1.40
C LEU A 272 11.11 -6.01 2.83
N TYR A 273 12.34 -5.54 2.97
CA TYR A 273 12.94 -5.22 4.26
C TYR A 273 13.88 -4.02 4.13
N PRO A 274 14.18 -3.30 5.22
CA PRO A 274 15.05 -2.12 5.15
C PRO A 274 16.48 -2.48 4.72
N THR A 275 17.06 -1.74 3.78
CA THR A 275 18.44 -1.95 3.30
C THR A 275 19.48 -1.89 4.43
N GLY A 276 19.27 -1.06 5.46
CA GLY A 276 20.16 -0.99 6.62
C GLY A 276 20.22 -2.26 7.48
N LEU A 277 19.30 -3.21 7.27
CA LEU A 277 19.19 -4.44 8.01
C LEU A 277 19.82 -5.60 7.24
N ARG A 278 20.81 -6.29 7.86
CA ARG A 278 21.39 -7.52 7.31
C ARG A 278 20.46 -8.71 7.53
N TRP A 279 19.61 -9.01 6.55
CA TRP A 279 18.59 -10.05 6.64
C TRP A 279 19.19 -11.45 6.87
N LYS A 280 20.45 -11.67 6.45
CA LYS A 280 21.19 -12.91 6.76
C LYS A 280 21.24 -13.25 8.26
N GLN A 281 21.21 -12.25 9.15
CA GLN A 281 21.12 -12.48 10.60
C GLN A 281 19.78 -13.09 10.99
N ILE A 282 18.68 -12.65 10.34
CA ILE A 282 17.35 -13.24 10.52
C ILE A 282 17.35 -14.68 10.01
N LEU A 283 17.87 -14.92 8.80
CA LEU A 283 17.95 -16.27 8.24
C LEU A 283 18.69 -17.25 9.17
N THR A 284 19.83 -16.81 9.72
CA THR A 284 20.62 -17.60 10.67
C THR A 284 19.85 -17.82 11.98
N LYS A 285 19.23 -16.75 12.51
CA LYS A 285 18.52 -16.80 13.79
C LYS A 285 17.32 -17.74 13.78
N PHE A 286 16.64 -17.83 12.63
CA PHE A 286 15.46 -18.65 12.43
C PHE A 286 15.79 -20.04 11.87
N GLU A 287 17.08 -20.38 11.73
CA GLU A 287 17.54 -21.69 11.22
C GLU A 287 16.91 -22.04 9.87
N VAL A 288 16.80 -21.05 8.97
CA VAL A 288 16.12 -21.21 7.69
C VAL A 288 16.91 -22.19 6.82
N PRO A 289 16.31 -23.33 6.43
CA PRO A 289 16.96 -24.29 5.55
C PRO A 289 16.97 -23.78 4.10
N GLY A 290 17.98 -24.22 3.35
CA GLY A 290 18.08 -23.94 1.92
C GLY A 290 18.29 -22.45 1.60
N LYS A 291 18.00 -22.09 0.35
CA LYS A 291 18.07 -20.71 -0.14
C LYS A 291 16.66 -20.09 -0.09
N PRO A 292 16.41 -19.08 0.77
CA PRO A 292 15.13 -18.39 0.81
C PRO A 292 14.80 -17.74 -0.52
N LYS A 293 13.51 -17.55 -0.81
CA LYS A 293 13.05 -16.95 -2.06
C LYS A 293 12.30 -15.66 -1.79
N ALA A 294 12.64 -14.60 -2.52
CA ALA A 294 11.89 -13.35 -2.56
C ALA A 294 11.19 -13.22 -3.91
N TYR A 295 9.87 -13.14 -3.88
CA TYR A 295 9.01 -12.89 -5.02
C TYR A 295 8.58 -11.42 -5.01
N VAL A 296 8.84 -10.73 -6.11
CA VAL A 296 8.46 -9.34 -6.31
C VAL A 296 7.49 -9.31 -7.48
N VAL A 297 6.26 -8.86 -7.22
CA VAL A 297 5.25 -8.72 -8.27
C VAL A 297 4.96 -7.24 -8.44
N ARG A 298 5.41 -6.72 -9.58
CA ARG A 298 5.22 -5.33 -9.99
C ARG A 298 3.97 -5.22 -10.86
N ASN A 299 2.92 -4.63 -10.32
CA ASN A 299 1.65 -4.35 -10.97
C ASN A 299 1.75 -3.14 -11.93
N SER A 300 2.74 -3.13 -12.82
CA SER A 300 2.99 -2.03 -13.75
C SER A 300 3.85 -2.49 -14.94
N PHE A 301 3.73 -1.80 -16.07
CA PHE A 301 4.62 -1.94 -17.23
C PHE A 301 5.97 -1.31 -16.95
N LEU A 302 7.05 -1.88 -17.49
CA LEU A 302 8.39 -1.31 -17.32
C LEU A 302 8.53 -0.01 -18.08
N GLU A 303 8.13 0.01 -19.35
CA GLU A 303 8.20 1.18 -20.22
C GLU A 303 7.12 2.24 -19.87
N PRO A 304 7.36 3.52 -20.19
CA PRO A 304 6.35 4.57 -20.01
C PRO A 304 5.28 4.45 -21.10
N ASP A 305 4.00 4.58 -20.72
CA ASP A 305 2.95 4.79 -21.72
C ASP A 305 2.99 6.25 -22.17
N TRP A 306 3.09 6.47 -23.48
CA TRP A 306 3.09 7.81 -24.03
C TRP A 306 1.66 8.36 -24.02
N GLU A 307 1.44 9.47 -23.32
CA GLU A 307 0.14 10.15 -23.28
C GLU A 307 0.25 11.65 -23.59
N THR A 308 -0.74 12.16 -24.33
CA THR A 308 -0.86 13.59 -24.64
C THR A 308 -1.56 14.31 -23.49
N VAL A 309 -0.77 15.03 -22.69
CA VAL A 309 -1.26 15.77 -21.52
C VAL A 309 -2.00 17.05 -21.92
N LYS A 310 -3.19 17.28 -21.35
CA LYS A 310 -3.88 18.57 -21.49
C LYS A 310 -3.11 19.66 -20.72
N PRO A 311 -2.86 20.85 -21.29
CA PRO A 311 -2.11 21.93 -20.63
C PRO A 311 -2.95 22.62 -19.53
N LYS A 312 -3.24 21.89 -18.45
CA LYS A 312 -3.99 22.33 -17.27
C LYS A 312 -3.26 21.88 -16.02
N ILE A 313 -3.33 22.68 -14.96
CA ILE A 313 -2.56 22.47 -13.71
C ILE A 313 -2.82 21.09 -13.10
N LEU A 314 -4.09 20.69 -12.92
CA LEU A 314 -4.43 19.40 -12.29
C LEU A 314 -3.96 18.18 -13.11
N PRO A 315 -4.24 18.08 -14.44
CA PRO A 315 -3.66 17.02 -15.27
C PRO A 315 -2.13 16.96 -15.25
N ILE A 316 -1.44 18.11 -15.32
CA ILE A 316 0.03 18.15 -15.27
C ILE A 316 0.55 17.64 -13.93
N ALA A 317 -0.07 18.05 -12.82
CA ALA A 317 0.31 17.60 -11.49
C ALA A 317 0.11 16.08 -11.32
N GLY A 318 -1.03 15.55 -11.77
CA GLY A 318 -1.33 14.11 -11.70
C GLY A 318 -0.31 13.26 -12.46
N ILE A 319 0.03 13.66 -13.69
CA ILE A 319 0.98 12.93 -14.53
C ILE A 319 2.41 13.06 -13.99
N SER A 320 2.77 14.22 -13.43
CA SER A 320 4.07 14.39 -12.76
C SER A 320 4.21 13.44 -11.55
N ILE A 321 3.15 13.33 -10.74
CA ILE A 321 3.11 12.39 -9.60
C ILE A 321 3.18 10.94 -10.10
N ASN A 322 2.42 10.57 -11.13
CA ASN A 322 2.44 9.23 -11.71
C ASN A 322 3.83 8.86 -12.25
N SER A 323 4.49 9.78 -12.94
CA SER A 323 5.85 9.59 -13.47
C SER A 323 6.88 9.37 -12.37
N LEU A 324 6.82 10.16 -11.29
CA LEU A 324 7.68 9.98 -10.10
C LEU A 324 7.43 8.62 -9.44
N ILE A 325 6.16 8.26 -9.24
CA ILE A 325 5.72 6.96 -8.73
C ILE A 325 6.32 5.81 -9.57
N ARG A 326 6.15 5.84 -10.90
CA ARG A 326 6.67 4.80 -11.80
C ARG A 326 8.20 4.68 -11.69
N THR A 327 8.91 5.81 -11.75
CA THR A 327 10.37 5.85 -11.74
C THR A 327 10.93 5.35 -10.40
N GLN A 328 10.30 5.71 -9.28
CA GLN A 328 10.66 5.21 -7.95
C GLN A 328 10.57 3.67 -7.88
N GLY A 329 9.55 3.07 -8.52
CA GLY A 329 9.40 1.62 -8.55
C GLY A 329 10.57 0.88 -9.19
N ILE A 330 11.28 1.51 -10.14
CA ILE A 330 12.50 0.93 -10.72
C ILE A 330 13.60 0.88 -9.66
N GLY A 331 13.84 2.00 -8.96
CA GLY A 331 14.83 2.07 -7.88
C GLY A 331 14.56 1.07 -6.75
N ASP A 332 13.28 0.88 -6.39
CA ASP A 332 12.86 -0.09 -5.38
C ASP A 332 13.20 -1.54 -5.78
N MET A 333 12.98 -1.93 -7.04
CA MET A 333 13.35 -3.27 -7.54
C MET A 333 14.86 -3.51 -7.47
N TYR A 334 15.65 -2.54 -7.93
CA TYR A 334 17.11 -2.61 -7.86
C TYR A 334 17.60 -2.73 -6.42
N ARG A 335 17.01 -1.95 -5.50
CA ARG A 335 17.30 -2.04 -4.07
C ARG A 335 17.01 -3.43 -3.52
N ILE A 336 15.81 -3.98 -3.76
CA ILE A 336 15.43 -5.32 -3.29
C ILE A 336 16.35 -6.40 -3.88
N TYR A 337 16.69 -6.29 -5.17
CA TYR A 337 17.62 -7.21 -5.81
C TYR A 337 19.00 -7.18 -5.15
N LEU A 338 19.59 -6.00 -4.93
CA LEU A 338 20.90 -5.86 -4.29
C LEU A 338 20.88 -6.36 -2.84
N ASP A 339 19.79 -6.10 -2.10
CA ASP A 339 19.58 -6.62 -0.76
C ASP A 339 19.50 -8.17 -0.77
N CYS A 340 18.81 -8.76 -1.75
CA CYS A 340 18.73 -10.20 -1.93
C CYS A 340 20.11 -10.81 -2.26
N GLN A 341 20.88 -10.19 -3.16
CA GLN A 341 22.24 -10.62 -3.50
C GLN A 341 23.15 -10.61 -2.28
N ARG A 342 23.12 -9.52 -1.51
CA ARG A 342 23.91 -9.37 -0.28
C ARG A 342 23.56 -10.44 0.76
N ASP A 343 22.28 -10.73 0.94
CA ASP A 343 21.79 -11.64 1.98
C ASP A 343 21.66 -13.11 1.52
N GLY A 344 21.96 -13.41 0.25
CA GLY A 344 21.92 -14.76 -0.32
C GLY A 344 20.50 -15.28 -0.59
N ILE A 345 19.56 -14.39 -0.88
CA ILE A 345 18.15 -14.71 -1.17
C ILE A 345 17.95 -14.85 -2.69
N ASP A 346 17.18 -15.84 -3.12
CA ASP A 346 16.82 -16.02 -4.53
C ASP A 346 15.75 -15.00 -4.94
N PHE A 347 16.16 -14.03 -5.75
CA PHE A 347 15.29 -12.99 -6.29
C PHE A 347 14.46 -13.53 -7.46
N ASN A 348 13.17 -13.21 -7.47
CA ASN A 348 12.21 -13.62 -8.47
C ASN A 348 11.30 -12.43 -8.76
N LEU A 349 11.35 -11.87 -9.97
CA LEU A 349 10.56 -10.72 -10.38
C LEU A 349 9.53 -11.10 -11.43
N ALA A 350 8.34 -10.55 -11.29
CA ALA A 350 7.29 -10.57 -12.30
C ALA A 350 6.73 -9.16 -12.50
N TYR A 351 6.39 -8.84 -13.74
CA TYR A 351 5.76 -7.59 -14.15
C TYR A 351 4.87 -7.82 -15.37
N ILE A 352 4.07 -6.82 -15.71
CA ILE A 352 3.14 -6.89 -16.85
C ILE A 352 3.96 -6.92 -18.15
N PRO A 353 3.83 -7.96 -18.98
CA PRO A 353 4.48 -8.04 -20.29
C PRO A 353 4.14 -6.86 -21.20
N GLU A 354 5.10 -6.43 -22.01
CA GLU A 354 4.95 -5.28 -22.93
C GLU A 354 4.01 -5.54 -24.11
N ASP A 355 3.77 -6.81 -24.45
CA ASP A 355 2.86 -7.23 -25.52
C ASP A 355 1.38 -7.15 -25.12
N PHE A 356 1.07 -6.81 -23.86
CA PHE A 356 -0.30 -6.51 -23.43
C PHE A 356 -0.72 -5.09 -23.86
N VAL A 357 -1.46 -5.02 -24.96
CA VAL A 357 -1.82 -3.75 -25.64
C VAL A 357 -3.21 -3.20 -25.31
N VAL A 358 -3.97 -3.86 -24.43
CA VAL A 358 -5.32 -3.39 -24.07
C VAL A 358 -5.19 -2.10 -23.27
N ARG A 359 -6.02 -1.09 -23.58
CA ARG A 359 -6.07 0.17 -22.83
C ARG A 359 -7.40 0.28 -22.07
N PRO A 360 -7.39 0.80 -20.83
CA PRO A 360 -8.60 1.00 -20.06
C PRO A 360 -9.41 2.20 -20.58
N GLU A 361 -10.73 2.11 -20.53
CA GLU A 361 -11.65 3.23 -20.84
C GLU A 361 -11.99 4.09 -19.61
N GLU A 362 -11.79 3.55 -18.42
CA GLU A 362 -11.98 4.21 -17.13
C GLU A 362 -10.89 3.80 -16.12
N GLU A 363 -10.81 4.50 -14.97
CA GLU A 363 -9.72 4.27 -13.99
C GLU A 363 -9.74 2.84 -13.42
N PHE A 364 -10.93 2.33 -13.09
CA PHE A 364 -11.17 0.93 -12.75
C PHE A 364 -12.11 0.32 -13.78
N ASP A 365 -11.55 -0.11 -14.91
CA ASP A 365 -12.27 -0.71 -16.04
C ASP A 365 -12.36 -2.24 -15.86
N PRO A 366 -13.57 -2.81 -15.63
CA PRO A 366 -13.72 -4.25 -15.43
C PRO A 366 -13.28 -5.10 -16.62
N VAL A 367 -13.39 -4.61 -17.85
CA VAL A 367 -12.98 -5.34 -19.06
C VAL A 367 -11.47 -5.40 -19.15
N TYR A 368 -10.81 -4.25 -18.96
CA TYR A 368 -9.34 -4.18 -18.90
C TYR A 368 -8.80 -5.04 -17.77
N MET A 369 -9.34 -4.87 -16.56
CA MET A 369 -8.90 -5.59 -15.37
C MET A 369 -9.13 -7.09 -15.50
N SER A 370 -10.26 -7.54 -16.07
CA SER A 370 -10.50 -8.97 -16.32
C SER A 370 -9.49 -9.56 -17.29
N LYS A 371 -9.18 -8.87 -18.40
CA LYS A 371 -8.17 -9.33 -19.35
C LYS A 371 -6.78 -9.38 -18.73
N LEU A 372 -6.44 -8.40 -17.90
CA LEU A 372 -5.15 -8.34 -17.21
C LEU A 372 -5.05 -9.41 -16.11
N PHE A 373 -6.15 -9.70 -15.42
CA PHE A 373 -6.28 -10.84 -14.51
C PHE A 373 -6.06 -12.17 -15.23
N ASP A 374 -6.74 -12.38 -16.37
CA ASP A 374 -6.61 -13.60 -17.15
C ASP A 374 -5.16 -13.78 -17.68
N LEU A 375 -4.51 -12.69 -18.09
CA LEU A 375 -3.08 -12.71 -18.46
C LEU A 375 -2.23 -13.21 -17.29
N GLY A 376 -2.33 -12.59 -16.12
CA GLY A 376 -1.56 -12.99 -14.93
C GLY A 376 -1.84 -14.43 -14.53
N TYR A 377 -3.11 -14.85 -14.58
CA TYR A 377 -3.54 -16.21 -14.27
C TYR A 377 -2.89 -17.23 -15.20
N ASN A 378 -2.96 -17.01 -16.52
CA ASN A 378 -2.41 -17.95 -17.50
C ASN A 378 -0.89 -18.04 -17.40
N LEU A 379 -0.19 -16.90 -17.32
CA LEU A 379 1.26 -16.89 -17.20
C LEU A 379 1.75 -17.62 -15.93
N ALA A 380 1.06 -17.43 -14.79
CA ALA A 380 1.42 -18.12 -13.55
C ALA A 380 1.09 -19.62 -13.60
N LYS A 381 -0.07 -19.98 -14.18
CA LYS A 381 -0.49 -21.38 -14.34
C LYS A 381 0.46 -22.18 -15.23
N ASP A 382 0.99 -21.54 -16.27
CA ASP A 382 1.90 -22.17 -17.24
C ASP A 382 3.37 -22.18 -16.78
N GLY A 383 3.64 -21.68 -15.56
CA GLY A 383 4.97 -21.64 -14.96
C GLY A 383 5.75 -20.38 -15.30
N TYR A 384 5.30 -19.23 -14.78
CA TYR A 384 5.89 -17.91 -15.06
C TYR A 384 7.42 -17.92 -15.00
N PRO A 385 8.12 -17.44 -16.05
CA PRO A 385 9.57 -17.37 -16.07
C PRO A 385 10.05 -16.19 -15.21
N TRP A 386 10.18 -16.42 -13.90
CA TRP A 386 10.59 -15.37 -12.96
C TRP A 386 11.94 -14.77 -13.32
N GLU A 387 11.96 -13.45 -13.50
CA GLU A 387 13.18 -12.71 -13.79
C GLU A 387 14.12 -12.73 -12.59
N LYS A 388 15.39 -13.05 -12.85
CA LYS A 388 16.40 -13.24 -11.80
C LYS A 388 17.21 -11.98 -11.50
N ALA A 389 17.00 -10.91 -12.28
CA ALA A 389 17.54 -9.59 -12.05
C ALA A 389 16.54 -8.52 -12.52
N PRO A 390 16.64 -7.27 -12.05
CA PRO A 390 15.92 -6.15 -12.63
C PRO A 390 16.29 -5.94 -14.11
N PRO A 391 15.35 -5.49 -14.95
CA PRO A 391 15.63 -5.18 -16.36
C PRO A 391 16.79 -4.19 -16.50
N GLY A 392 17.72 -4.48 -17.40
CA GLY A 392 18.90 -3.65 -17.66
C GLY A 392 20.08 -3.85 -16.69
N PHE A 393 20.02 -4.82 -15.78
CA PHE A 393 21.12 -5.15 -14.87
C PHE A 393 22.11 -6.19 -15.45
N GLU A 394 21.73 -6.91 -16.52
CA GLU A 394 22.51 -8.01 -17.12
C GLU A 394 23.92 -7.62 -17.61
#